data_AF-A0A4Q3IMT2-F1
#
_entry.id   AF-A0A4Q3IMT2-F1
#
_cell.length_a   1.000
_cell.length_b   1.000
_cell.length_c   1.000
_cell.angle_alpha   90.00
_cell.angle_beta   90.00
_cell.angle_gamma   90.00
#
_symmetry.space_group_name_H-M   'P 1'
#
loop_
_entity.id
_entity.type
_entity.pdbx_description
1 polymer ?
#
loop_
_entity_poly.entity_id
_entity_poly.type
_entity_poly.pdbx_seq_one_letter_code
_entity_poly.pdbx_strand_id
1 'polypeptide(L)' 'TYYHRMSRPQGFGFQRVYTDDRSLDETMLIEDGDVVLVPKGYHPVAAIAGYDIYYLNVMAGPKRTWKFFNQPEHEWIINA' A
#
# COMPACT_ATOMS: atom_id res chain seq x y z
N THR A 1 -5.26 1.92 7.29
CA THR A 1 -4.48 0.73 7.69
C THR A 1 -4.64 -0.32 6.61
N TYR A 2 -3.61 -1.13 6.38
CA TYR A 2 -3.65 -2.30 5.50
C TYR A 2 -3.35 -3.54 6.34
N TYR A 3 -4.31 -4.46 6.48
CA TYR A 3 -4.07 -5.80 7.06
C TYR A 3 -3.87 -6.80 5.92
N HIS A 4 -2.72 -7.43 5.84
CA HIS A 4 -2.33 -8.29 4.72
C HIS A 4 -2.57 -9.76 5.02
N ARG A 5 -2.98 -10.51 4.00
CA ARG A 5 -3.02 -11.97 3.97
C ARG A 5 -2.34 -12.48 2.71
N MET A 6 -1.70 -13.64 2.82
CA MET A 6 -1.06 -14.35 1.72
C MET A 6 -1.78 -15.67 1.45
N SER A 7 -1.91 -16.09 0.19
CA SER A 7 -2.51 -17.40 -0.14
C SER A 7 -1.70 -18.58 0.40
N ARG A 8 -0.39 -18.39 0.64
CA ARG A 8 0.49 -19.30 1.36
C ARG A 8 1.17 -18.54 2.51
N PRO A 9 1.08 -18.99 3.78
CA PRO A 9 1.53 -18.21 4.94
C PRO A 9 3.03 -17.84 4.97
N GLN A 10 3.89 -18.60 4.28
CA GLN A 10 5.32 -18.31 4.16
C GLN A 10 5.67 -17.29 3.05
N GLY A 11 4.66 -16.77 2.34
CA GLY A 11 4.85 -15.75 1.33
C GLY A 11 5.12 -14.38 1.95
N PHE A 12 5.61 -13.47 1.12
CA PHE A 12 5.79 -12.07 1.49
C PHE A 12 5.50 -11.14 0.31
N GLY A 13 5.33 -9.86 0.61
CA GLY A 13 5.22 -8.77 -0.34
C GLY A 13 6.06 -7.57 0.09
N PHE A 14 6.03 -6.52 -0.72
CA PHE A 14 6.57 -5.22 -0.32
C PHE A 14 5.47 -4.16 -0.31
N GLN A 15 5.42 -3.35 0.73
CA GLN A 15 4.68 -2.10 0.73
C GLN A 15 5.65 -0.95 0.92
N ARG A 16 5.51 0.09 0.12
CA ARG A 16 6.31 1.31 0.26
C ARG A 16 5.40 2.46 0.66
N VAL A 17 5.76 3.24 1.67
CA VAL A 17 5.02 4.45 2.07
C VAL A 17 5.94 5.65 1.93
N TYR A 18 5.60 6.61 1.06
CA TYR A 18 6.48 7.74 0.75
C TYR A 18 5.77 9.03 0.37
N THR A 19 6.41 10.18 0.61
CA THR A 19 5.95 11.52 0.20
C THR A 19 6.72 12.06 -1.01
N ASP A 20 6.19 13.10 -1.66
CA ASP A 20 6.85 13.78 -2.79
C ASP A 20 8.28 14.24 -2.45
N ASP A 21 8.44 14.86 -1.29
CA ASP A 21 9.70 15.40 -0.77
C ASP A 21 10.62 14.35 -0.14
N ARG A 22 10.18 13.08 -0.09
CA ARG A 22 10.92 11.98 0.54
C ARG A 22 11.24 12.16 2.02
N SER A 23 10.56 13.09 2.72
CA SER A 23 10.66 13.22 4.18
C SER A 23 10.12 11.99 4.92
N LEU A 24 9.24 11.23 4.27
CA LEU A 24 8.89 9.86 4.59
C LEU A 24 9.17 9.03 3.35
N ASP A 25 9.94 7.94 3.47
CA ASP A 25 10.16 6.97 2.39
C ASP A 25 10.63 5.63 2.98
N GLU A 26 9.66 4.79 3.34
CA GLU A 26 9.91 3.50 3.97
C GLU A 26 9.44 2.37 3.05
N THR A 27 10.29 1.38 2.85
CA THR A 27 9.92 0.12 2.19
C THR A 27 9.94 -1.00 3.22
N MET A 28 8.79 -1.65 3.40
CA MET A 28 8.60 -2.73 4.35
C MET A 28 8.41 -4.04 3.60
N LEU A 29 9.11 -5.08 4.05
CA LEU A 29 8.69 -6.46 3.79
C LEU A 29 7.45 -6.72 4.66
N ILE A 30 6.43 -7.31 4.05
CA ILE A 30 5.17 -7.66 4.73
C ILE A 30 4.90 -9.17 4.59
N GLU A 31 4.53 -9.82 5.68
CA GLU A 31 4.21 -11.26 5.76
C GLU A 31 2.70 -11.49 6.03
N ASP A 32 2.26 -12.74 6.10
CA ASP A 32 0.85 -13.08 6.39
C ASP A 32 0.44 -12.58 7.78
N GLY A 33 -0.60 -11.75 7.84
CA GLY A 33 -1.12 -11.20 9.09
C GLY A 33 -0.55 -9.84 9.48
N ASP A 34 0.42 -9.30 8.75
CA ASP A 34 1.01 -8.00 9.05
C ASP A 34 0.06 -6.83 8.80
N VAL A 35 0.25 -5.77 9.59
CA VAL A 35 -0.47 -4.51 9.46
C VAL A 35 0.49 -3.38 9.13
N VAL A 36 0.20 -2.62 8.08
CA VAL A 36 0.92 -1.38 7.75
C VAL A 36 0.05 -0.16 8.03
N LEU A 37 0.64 0.83 8.68
CA LEU A 37 0.07 2.15 8.89
C LEU A 37 0.54 3.10 7.80
N VAL A 38 -0.40 3.85 7.23
CA VAL A 38 -0.13 4.88 6.22
C VAL A 38 -0.53 6.23 6.80
N PRO A 39 0.39 6.96 7.46
CA PRO A 39 0.08 8.25 8.08
C PRO A 39 -0.07 9.37 7.04
N LYS A 40 0.65 9.28 5.92
CA LYS A 40 0.62 10.22 4.79
C LYS A 40 1.33 9.61 3.58
N GLY A 41 1.14 10.22 2.42
CA GLY A 41 1.89 9.89 1.20
C GLY A 41 1.29 8.77 0.35
N TYR A 42 2.03 8.42 -0.69
CA TYR A 42 1.78 7.31 -1.59
C TYR A 42 2.10 5.97 -0.91
N HIS A 43 1.35 4.93 -1.25
CA HIS A 43 1.40 3.66 -0.52
C HIS A 43 1.15 2.42 -1.40
N PRO A 44 1.90 2.23 -2.51
CA PRO A 44 1.74 1.07 -3.38
C PRO A 44 2.15 -0.24 -2.70
N VAL A 45 1.53 -1.33 -3.15
CA VAL A 45 1.84 -2.70 -2.74
C VAL A 45 2.34 -3.47 -3.95
N ALA A 46 3.47 -4.17 -3.80
CA ALA A 46 4.04 -5.07 -4.79
C ALA A 46 3.95 -6.51 -4.27
N ALA A 47 3.20 -7.34 -5.00
CA ALA A 47 3.13 -8.78 -4.75
C ALA A 47 4.36 -9.49 -5.34
N ILE A 48 4.82 -10.56 -4.68
CA ILE A 48 5.88 -11.42 -5.20
C ILE A 48 5.28 -12.55 -6.01
N ALA A 49 5.91 -12.86 -7.15
CA ALA A 49 5.49 -13.95 -8.02
C ALA A 49 5.34 -15.26 -7.24
N GLY A 50 4.20 -15.93 -7.43
CA GLY A 50 3.86 -17.19 -6.74
C GLY A 50 3.10 -17.03 -5.41
N TYR A 51 2.90 -15.80 -4.93
CA TYR A 51 2.09 -15.51 -3.75
C TYR A 51 0.98 -14.51 -4.08
N ASP A 52 -0.27 -14.96 -3.98
CA ASP A 52 -1.40 -14.04 -4.07
C ASP A 52 -1.51 -13.28 -2.76
N ILE A 53 -1.64 -11.96 -2.86
CA ILE A 53 -1.82 -11.07 -1.71
C ILE A 53 -3.24 -10.52 -1.65
N TYR A 54 -3.81 -10.55 -0.45
CA TYR A 54 -5.05 -9.88 -0.11
C TYR A 54 -4.76 -8.82 0.95
N TYR A 55 -5.49 -7.71 0.94
CA TYR A 55 -5.47 -6.77 2.05
C TYR A 55 -6.85 -6.18 2.37
N LEU A 56 -7.11 -6.00 3.66
CA LEU A 56 -8.28 -5.28 4.17
C LEU A 56 -7.88 -3.86 4.56
N ASN A 57 -8.57 -2.88 3.98
CA ASN A 57 -8.36 -1.46 4.25
C ASN A 57 -9.38 -0.87 5.21
N VAL A 58 -8.90 -0.11 6.19
CA VAL A 58 -9.73 0.76 7.03
C VAL A 58 -9.19 2.18 6.99
N MET A 59 -10.07 3.13 6.69
CA MET A 59 -9.79 4.57 6.69
C MET A 59 -10.91 5.33 7.38
N ALA A 60 -10.55 6.40 8.08
CA ALA A 60 -11.48 7.33 8.70
C ALA A 60 -10.91 8.75 8.62
N GLY A 61 -11.80 9.74 8.70
CA GLY A 61 -11.46 11.16 8.70
C GLY A 61 -12.68 12.00 9.03
N PRO A 62 -12.52 13.32 9.20
CA PRO A 62 -13.61 14.22 9.60
C PRO A 62 -14.76 14.30 8.58
N LYS A 63 -14.50 13.90 7.32
CA LYS A 63 -15.52 13.77 6.27
C LYS A 63 -15.43 12.36 5.67
N ARG A 64 -16.56 11.66 5.57
CA ARG A 64 -16.65 10.33 4.95
C ARG A 64 -16.69 10.46 3.42
N THR A 65 -15.55 10.81 2.83
CA THR A 65 -15.39 10.95 1.38
C THR A 65 -14.00 10.47 0.99
N TRP A 66 -13.93 9.56 0.03
CA TRP A 66 -12.66 9.07 -0.48
C TRP A 66 -12.26 9.90 -1.70
N LYS A 67 -11.23 10.73 -1.53
CA LYS A 67 -10.63 11.58 -2.56
C LYS A 67 -9.12 11.41 -2.47
N PHE A 68 -8.49 11.07 -3.58
CA PHE A 68 -7.05 10.84 -3.67
C PHE A 68 -6.49 11.59 -4.87
N PHE A 69 -5.18 11.83 -4.83
CA PHE A 69 -4.42 12.41 -5.92
C PHE A 69 -3.38 11.39 -6.37
N ASN A 70 -3.35 11.11 -7.66
CA ASN A 70 -2.35 10.22 -8.23
C ASN A 70 -1.00 10.91 -8.25
N GLN A 71 0.08 10.14 -8.18
CA GLN A 71 1.40 10.68 -8.41
C GLN A 71 1.57 11.01 -9.90
N PRO A 72 1.91 12.26 -10.28
CA PRO A 72 1.97 12.67 -11.69
C PRO A 72 2.85 11.78 -12.57
N GLU A 73 3.99 11.30 -12.06
CA GLU A 73 4.91 10.44 -12.82
C GLU A 73 4.35 9.04 -13.12
N HIS A 74 3.27 8.64 -12.47
CA HIS A 74 2.65 7.31 -12.59
C HIS A 74 1.21 7.37 -13.11
N GLU A 75 0.67 8.56 -13.37
CA GLU A 75 -0.72 8.75 -13.77
C GLU A 75 -1.05 8.09 -15.12
N TRP A 76 -0.04 7.93 -15.98
CA TRP A 76 -0.17 7.23 -17.27
C TRP A 76 -0.71 5.80 -17.15
N ILE A 77 -0.52 5.13 -16.00
CA ILE A 77 -0.99 3.76 -15.75
C ILE A 77 -2.52 3.68 -15.77
N ILE A 78 -3.22 4.74 -15.34
CA ILE A 78 -4.68 4.75 -15.21
C ILE A 78 -5.37 4.93 -16.57
N ASN A 79 -4.69 5.61 -17.49
CA ASN A 79 -5.21 5.89 -18.84
C ASN A 79 -4.85 4.79 -19.86
N ALA A 80 -4.21 3.70 -19.41
CA ALA A 80 -3.79 2.58 -20.24
C ALA A 80 -4.91 1.56 -20.49
#